data_AF-A0A091CVC6-F1
#
_entry.id   AF-A0A091CVC6-F1
#
_cell.length_a   1.000
_cell.length_b   1.000
_cell.length_c   1.000
_cell.angle_alpha   90.00
_cell.angle_beta   90.00
_cell.angle_gamma   90.00
#
_symmetry.space_group_name_H-M   'P 1'
#
loop_
_entity.id
_entity.type
_entity.pdbx_description
1 polymer ?
#
loop_
_entity_poly.entity_id
_entity_poly.type
_entity_poly.pdbx_seq_one_letter_code
_entity_poly.pdbx_strand_id
1 'polypeptide(L)'
;MPCSEDAVSVSPPLLFLRYTCLALFFLGLLLLLSLTAYAPALCPLSYLFDYYRPVLDKAPDLFCGPGIDIRNDYQQLKRLENCTVIEGYLHILLISKAEDYRSYRFPKLTVITEYLLLFRVAGLESLGDLFPNLTVIRGWKLFYNYALVIFEMTNLKDIGLYNLRNITRGAIRIEKNADLCYLSTVDWSLILDAVSNNYIVGNKPPKECGDLCPGTMEEKPLCEKTTINNEYNYRCWTTNRCQKTPRLPLVRLTASHGASFGEDWMLAWFEPCSPERPMDVLEHSVPFQPECCSSHF
;
A
#
# COMPACT_ATOMS: atom_id res chain seq x y z
N MET A 1 -8.35 43.78 -107.17
CA MET A 1 -7.84 42.47 -106.68
C MET A 1 -6.38 42.65 -106.31
N PRO A 2 -5.85 41.99 -105.26
CA PRO A 2 -6.41 41.72 -103.93
C PRO A 2 -5.60 42.53 -102.85
N CYS A 3 -5.52 42.27 -101.53
CA CYS A 3 -6.13 41.27 -100.66
C CYS A 3 -6.32 41.80 -99.21
N SER A 4 -6.92 40.95 -98.39
CA SER A 4 -7.00 40.83 -96.91
C SER A 4 -5.66 40.42 -96.26
N GLU A 5 -5.44 40.37 -94.93
CA GLU A 5 -6.07 40.82 -93.66
C GLU A 5 -4.89 40.87 -92.62
N ASP A 6 -4.95 41.43 -91.41
CA ASP A 6 -5.54 40.82 -90.20
C ASP A 6 -5.43 41.74 -88.97
N ALA A 7 -6.34 41.57 -88.01
CA ALA A 7 -6.29 42.22 -86.70
C ALA A 7 -5.77 41.25 -85.62
N VAL A 8 -4.84 41.71 -84.76
CA VAL A 8 -4.29 40.87 -83.68
C VAL A 8 -5.30 40.72 -82.54
N SER A 9 -5.88 39.53 -82.43
CA SER A 9 -6.73 39.13 -81.29
C SER A 9 -5.91 38.62 -80.12
N VAL A 10 -6.25 39.06 -78.90
CA VAL A 10 -5.64 38.55 -77.66
C VAL A 10 -6.33 37.25 -77.27
N SER A 11 -5.60 36.14 -77.32
CA SER A 11 -6.15 34.79 -77.15
C SER A 11 -6.34 34.39 -75.67
N PRO A 12 -7.39 33.60 -75.31
CA PRO A 12 -7.70 33.30 -73.91
C PRO A 12 -7.40 31.84 -73.48
N PRO A 13 -6.22 31.54 -72.91
CA PRO A 13 -6.01 30.27 -72.19
C PRO A 13 -5.75 30.42 -70.68
N LEU A 14 -5.34 31.61 -70.19
CA LEU A 14 -4.84 31.78 -68.81
C LEU A 14 -5.91 32.03 -67.74
N LEU A 15 -7.11 32.50 -68.12
CA LEU A 15 -8.22 32.64 -67.15
C LEU A 15 -8.75 31.26 -66.74
N PHE A 16 -8.98 30.35 -67.69
CA PHE A 16 -9.60 29.05 -67.42
C PHE A 16 -8.82 28.20 -66.40
N LEU A 17 -7.48 28.17 -66.47
CA LEU A 17 -6.67 27.46 -65.47
C LEU A 17 -6.77 28.06 -64.05
N ARG A 18 -6.94 29.38 -63.92
CA ARG A 18 -7.12 30.00 -62.60
C ARG A 18 -8.48 29.66 -61.98
N TYR A 19 -9.55 29.67 -62.80
CA TYR A 19 -10.89 29.32 -62.31
C TYR A 19 -11.02 27.84 -61.95
N THR A 20 -10.42 26.91 -62.70
CA THR A 20 -10.44 25.48 -62.34
C THR A 20 -9.61 25.21 -61.08
N CYS A 21 -8.45 25.86 -60.91
CA CYS A 21 -7.64 25.71 -59.71
C CYS A 21 -8.32 26.28 -58.45
N LEU A 22 -8.97 27.44 -58.56
CA LEU A 22 -9.78 28.01 -57.47
C LEU A 22 -11.00 27.13 -57.15
N ALA A 23 -11.71 26.61 -58.16
CA ALA A 23 -12.84 25.71 -57.95
C ALA A 23 -12.41 24.42 -57.23
N LEU A 24 -11.29 23.81 -57.60
CA LEU A 24 -10.72 22.64 -56.91
C LEU A 24 -10.26 22.97 -55.48
N PHE A 25 -9.70 24.17 -55.24
CA PHE A 25 -9.35 24.61 -53.89
C PHE A 25 -10.59 24.80 -53.01
N PHE A 26 -11.65 25.44 -53.52
CA PHE A 26 -12.91 25.59 -52.79
C PHE A 26 -13.64 24.26 -52.59
N LEU A 27 -13.62 23.33 -53.55
CA LEU A 27 -14.15 21.97 -53.39
C LEU A 27 -13.35 21.18 -52.34
N GLY A 28 -12.01 21.31 -52.33
CA GLY A 28 -11.15 20.73 -51.30
C GLY A 28 -11.41 21.32 -49.91
N LEU A 29 -11.62 22.65 -49.83
CA LEU A 29 -11.97 23.33 -48.58
C LEU A 29 -13.36 22.91 -48.07
N LEU A 30 -14.35 22.78 -48.95
CA LEU A 30 -15.69 22.27 -48.63
C LEU A 30 -15.66 20.80 -48.19
N LEU A 31 -14.85 19.96 -48.84
CA LEU A 31 -14.62 18.57 -48.41
C LEU A 31 -13.96 18.52 -47.03
N LEU A 32 -12.92 19.31 -46.78
CA LEU A 32 -12.28 19.41 -45.46
C LEU A 32 -13.25 19.92 -44.38
N LEU A 33 -14.02 20.97 -44.66
CA LEU A 33 -15.04 21.49 -43.75
C LEU A 33 -16.13 20.43 -43.48
N SER A 34 -16.55 19.68 -44.51
CA SER A 34 -17.50 18.57 -44.33
C SER A 34 -16.92 17.43 -43.48
N LEU A 35 -15.64 17.09 -43.66
CA LEU A 35 -14.95 16.07 -42.85
C LEU A 35 -14.83 16.52 -41.38
N THR A 36 -14.59 17.81 -41.12
CA THR A 36 -14.62 18.36 -39.75
C THR A 36 -16.04 18.41 -39.16
N ALA A 37 -17.07 18.63 -39.99
CA ALA A 37 -18.47 18.61 -39.57
C ALA A 37 -19.01 17.18 -39.31
N TYR A 38 -18.39 16.16 -39.91
CA TYR A 38 -18.71 14.74 -39.70
C TYR A 38 -17.86 14.07 -38.60
N ALA A 39 -17.09 14.85 -37.83
CA ALA A 39 -16.34 14.38 -36.65
C ALA A 39 -16.98 14.66 -35.25
N PRO A 40 -18.31 14.78 -35.04
CA PRO A 40 -18.90 15.00 -33.71
C PRO A 40 -18.99 13.71 -32.87
N ALA A 41 -17.98 12.83 -32.97
CA ALA A 41 -17.98 11.50 -32.36
C ALA A 41 -16.62 11.09 -31.75
N LEU A 42 -15.62 11.98 -31.76
CA LEU A 42 -14.30 11.72 -31.15
C LEU A 42 -14.04 12.60 -29.93
N CYS A 43 -14.93 12.52 -28.94
CA CYS A 43 -14.56 12.78 -27.55
C CYS A 43 -15.26 11.80 -26.57
N PRO A 44 -14.98 10.47 -26.64
CA PRO A 44 -15.50 9.54 -25.65
C PRO A 44 -14.88 9.77 -24.27
N LEU A 45 -13.63 10.23 -24.23
CA LEU A 45 -12.83 10.35 -23.02
C LEU A 45 -13.31 11.44 -22.05
N SER A 46 -13.83 12.57 -22.53
CA SER A 46 -14.35 13.63 -21.65
C SER A 46 -15.67 13.21 -20.99
N TYR A 47 -16.57 12.59 -21.74
CA TYR A 47 -17.79 11.98 -21.20
C TYR A 47 -17.48 10.84 -20.23
N LEU A 48 -16.44 10.03 -20.50
CA LEU A 48 -15.97 9.02 -19.55
C LEU A 48 -15.43 9.68 -18.27
N PHE A 49 -14.63 10.74 -18.39
CA PHE A 49 -14.07 11.46 -17.25
C PHE A 49 -15.16 12.04 -16.35
N ASP A 50 -16.19 12.68 -16.92
CA ASP A 50 -17.29 13.24 -16.14
C ASP A 50 -18.28 12.18 -15.61
N TYR A 51 -18.38 11.01 -16.27
CA TYR A 51 -19.14 9.86 -15.77
C TYR A 51 -18.43 9.16 -14.59
N TYR A 52 -17.10 9.07 -14.61
CA TYR A 52 -16.31 8.47 -13.52
C TYR A 52 -15.92 9.47 -12.41
N ARG A 53 -15.98 10.79 -12.65
CA ARG A 53 -15.71 11.82 -11.63
C ARG A 53 -16.44 11.58 -10.29
N PRO A 54 -17.75 11.24 -10.25
CA PRO A 54 -18.47 10.97 -8.99
C PRO A 54 -18.10 9.65 -8.30
N VAL A 55 -17.34 8.78 -8.98
CA VAL A 55 -16.83 7.50 -8.45
C VAL A 55 -15.39 7.67 -7.95
N LEU A 56 -14.59 8.49 -8.63
CA LEU A 56 -13.22 8.82 -8.24
C LEU A 56 -13.20 9.71 -6.98
N ASP A 57 -14.07 10.72 -6.91
CA ASP A 57 -14.23 11.62 -5.76
C ASP A 57 -14.98 10.97 -4.57
N LYS A 58 -15.33 9.68 -4.66
CA LYS A 58 -16.04 8.91 -3.61
C LYS A 58 -15.28 7.68 -3.12
N ALA A 59 -13.96 7.63 -3.29
CA ALA A 59 -13.15 6.80 -2.40
C ALA A 59 -13.18 7.44 -0.99
N PRO A 60 -13.73 6.79 0.05
CA PRO A 60 -13.81 7.38 1.39
C PRO A 60 -12.43 7.39 2.05
N ASP A 61 -11.63 8.44 1.80
CA ASP A 61 -10.27 8.73 2.30
C ASP A 61 -9.48 7.49 2.74
N LEU A 62 -9.37 6.52 1.83
CA LEU A 62 -8.75 5.22 2.10
C LEU A 62 -7.25 5.39 2.41
N PHE A 63 -6.63 6.37 1.76
CA PHE A 63 -5.24 6.76 1.88
C PHE A 63 -5.13 8.13 2.56
N CYS A 64 -4.29 8.23 3.57
CA CYS A 64 -3.99 9.48 4.27
C CYS A 64 -2.50 9.79 4.18
N GLY A 65 -2.15 10.97 3.67
CA GLY A 65 -0.76 11.39 3.47
C GLY A 65 -0.66 12.76 2.78
N PRO A 66 0.56 13.23 2.45
CA PRO A 66 1.84 12.56 2.66
C PRO A 66 2.37 12.73 4.09
N GLY A 67 2.43 11.62 4.85
CA GLY A 67 2.90 11.59 6.24
C GLY A 67 1.96 12.28 7.24
N ILE A 68 1.95 11.80 8.48
CA ILE A 68 1.10 12.34 9.55
C ILE A 68 1.94 12.57 10.80
N ASP A 69 2.09 13.84 11.19
CA ASP A 69 2.63 14.25 12.49
C ASP A 69 1.47 14.75 13.37
N ILE A 70 1.34 14.14 14.55
CA ILE A 70 0.37 14.47 15.61
C ILE A 70 1.19 14.80 16.86
N ARG A 71 1.08 16.03 17.33
CA ARG A 71 1.98 16.57 18.35
C ARG A 71 1.28 17.48 19.34
N ASN A 72 1.62 17.34 20.63
CA ASN A 72 1.13 18.11 21.78
C ASN A 72 -0.37 17.94 22.10
N ASP A 73 -1.23 17.88 21.07
CA ASP A 73 -2.68 17.83 21.20
C ASP A 73 -3.23 16.47 20.71
N TYR A 74 -3.81 15.71 21.65
CA TYR A 74 -4.45 14.43 21.40
C TYR A 74 -5.68 14.53 20.48
N GLN A 75 -6.36 15.69 20.39
CA GLN A 75 -7.54 15.84 19.52
C GLN A 75 -7.19 15.74 18.03
N GLN A 76 -5.92 15.96 17.66
CA GLN A 76 -5.44 15.73 16.31
C GLN A 76 -5.46 14.26 15.88
N LEU A 77 -5.61 13.30 16.81
CA LEU A 77 -5.84 11.88 16.49
C LEU A 77 -7.09 11.69 15.61
N LYS A 78 -8.08 12.58 15.67
CA LYS A 78 -9.28 12.55 14.78
C LYS A 78 -8.95 12.52 13.29
N ARG A 79 -7.78 13.02 12.89
CA ARG A 79 -7.28 12.94 11.51
C ARG A 79 -7.15 11.50 10.99
N LEU A 80 -7.17 10.50 11.88
CA LEU A 80 -7.07 9.07 11.55
C LEU A 80 -8.42 8.34 11.43
N GLU A 81 -9.57 9.01 11.63
CA GLU A 81 -10.91 8.39 11.70
C GLU A 81 -11.34 7.63 10.43
N ASN A 82 -10.90 8.06 9.25
CA ASN A 82 -11.21 7.43 7.96
C ASN A 82 -10.04 6.65 7.33
N CYS A 83 -8.81 6.92 7.78
CA CYS A 83 -7.59 6.35 7.22
C CYS A 83 -7.54 4.83 7.31
N THR A 84 -7.39 4.17 6.17
CA THR A 84 -7.15 2.72 6.09
C THR A 84 -5.67 2.40 5.83
N VAL A 85 -5.03 3.23 5.01
CA VAL A 85 -3.61 3.21 4.70
C VAL A 85 -3.03 4.59 4.98
N ILE A 86 -1.91 4.66 5.70
CA ILE A 86 -1.12 5.89 5.80
C ILE A 86 0.00 5.84 4.77
N GLU A 87 -0.02 6.78 3.83
CA GLU A 87 1.06 7.00 2.87
C GLU A 87 2.08 7.95 3.47
N GLY A 88 3.18 7.39 3.98
CA GLY A 88 4.24 8.08 4.69
C GLY A 88 4.48 7.48 6.08
N TYR A 89 5.03 8.30 6.96
CA TYR A 89 5.21 7.98 8.37
C TYR A 89 3.99 8.40 9.22
N LEU A 90 3.87 7.81 10.42
CA LEU A 90 2.98 8.28 11.47
C LEU A 90 3.80 8.62 12.72
N HIS A 91 3.75 9.87 13.16
CA HIS A 91 4.36 10.34 14.40
C HIS A 91 3.26 10.71 15.41
N ILE A 92 3.39 10.26 16.66
CA ILE A 92 2.51 10.63 17.78
C ILE A 92 3.40 11.06 18.95
N LEU A 93 3.50 12.38 19.19
CA LEU A 93 4.61 12.98 19.92
C LEU A 93 4.15 13.96 21.01
N LEU A 94 4.89 14.00 22.12
CA LEU A 94 4.83 15.08 23.13
C LEU A 94 3.44 15.35 23.74
N ILE A 95 2.56 14.35 23.79
CA ILE A 95 1.27 14.47 24.46
C ILE A 95 1.51 14.26 25.96
N SER A 96 1.79 15.37 26.67
CA SER A 96 2.27 15.36 28.05
C SER A 96 1.19 15.19 29.11
N LYS A 97 -0.08 15.41 28.75
CA LYS A 97 -1.23 15.19 29.64
C LYS A 97 -1.71 13.74 29.53
N ALA A 98 -2.07 13.16 30.67
CA ALA A 98 -2.78 11.88 30.70
C ALA A 98 -4.24 12.11 30.30
N GLU A 99 -4.48 12.17 29.00
CA GLU A 99 -5.80 12.33 28.39
C GLU A 99 -6.55 10.99 28.26
N ASP A 100 -7.87 11.02 28.09
CA ASP A 100 -8.66 9.80 27.92
C ASP A 100 -8.69 9.30 26.45
N TYR A 101 -7.75 8.42 26.13
CA TYR A 101 -7.67 7.74 24.83
C TYR A 101 -8.79 6.74 24.57
N ARG A 102 -9.63 6.36 25.56
CA ARG A 102 -10.72 5.37 25.36
C ARG A 102 -11.75 5.80 24.32
N SER A 103 -11.85 7.12 24.09
CA SER A 103 -12.70 7.72 23.06
C SER A 103 -12.11 7.61 21.64
N TYR A 104 -10.82 7.29 21.51
CA TYR A 104 -10.11 7.20 20.24
C TYR A 104 -9.82 5.75 19.85
N ARG A 105 -10.41 5.31 18.74
CA ARG A 105 -10.17 3.99 18.17
C ARG A 105 -10.25 4.07 16.65
N PHE A 106 -9.21 3.62 15.98
CA PHE A 106 -9.03 3.71 14.52
C PHE A 106 -8.99 2.30 13.90
N PRO A 107 -10.12 1.57 13.89
CA PRO A 107 -10.16 0.19 13.43
C PRO A 107 -10.03 0.06 11.90
N LYS A 108 -10.08 1.18 11.17
CA LYS A 108 -9.85 1.19 9.72
C LYS A 108 -8.36 1.08 9.38
N LEU A 109 -7.46 1.62 10.21
CA LEU A 109 -6.04 1.65 9.91
C LEU A 109 -5.46 0.23 9.89
N THR A 110 -4.96 -0.19 8.73
CA THR A 110 -4.40 -1.52 8.48
C THR A 110 -2.96 -1.50 7.98
N VAL A 111 -2.53 -0.43 7.30
CA VAL A 111 -1.20 -0.34 6.67
C VAL A 111 -0.55 1.03 6.90
N ILE A 112 0.75 1.03 7.20
CA ILE A 112 1.62 2.22 7.18
C ILE A 112 2.74 1.95 6.16
N THR A 113 3.00 2.87 5.23
CA THR A 113 4.00 2.61 4.16
C THR A 113 5.45 2.87 4.58
N GLU A 114 5.72 3.84 5.45
CA GLU A 114 7.05 4.10 5.99
C GLU A 114 7.20 3.51 7.40
N TYR A 115 7.16 4.34 8.44
CA TYR A 115 7.43 3.94 9.82
C TYR A 115 6.46 4.58 10.82
N LEU A 116 6.30 3.95 11.98
CA LEU A 116 5.51 4.43 13.12
C LEU A 116 6.44 4.88 14.25
N LEU A 117 6.26 6.10 14.77
CA LEU A 117 7.05 6.64 15.86
C LEU A 117 6.15 7.22 16.96
N LEU A 118 6.28 6.68 18.17
CA LEU A 118 5.66 7.22 19.38
C LEU A 118 6.74 7.71 20.35
N PHE A 119 6.57 8.93 20.85
CA PHE A 119 7.55 9.56 21.74
C PHE A 119 6.87 10.46 22.78
N ARG A 120 7.10 10.18 24.07
CA ARG A 120 6.57 10.98 25.20
C ARG A 120 5.08 11.24 25.11
N VAL A 121 4.32 10.15 25.05
CA VAL A 121 2.85 10.15 25.13
C VAL A 121 2.46 9.59 26.50
N ALA A 122 1.82 10.42 27.32
CA ALA A 122 1.26 10.03 28.61
C ALA A 122 -0.19 9.55 28.45
N GLY A 123 -0.67 8.74 29.40
CA GLY A 123 -2.05 8.23 29.47
C GLY A 123 -2.42 7.08 28.52
N LEU A 124 -1.63 6.80 27.49
CA LEU A 124 -1.90 5.70 26.55
C LEU A 124 -1.41 4.36 27.12
N GLU A 125 -2.34 3.45 27.43
CA GLU A 125 -2.02 2.15 28.04
C GLU A 125 -1.65 1.04 27.03
N SER A 126 -2.26 1.02 25.84
CA SER A 126 -1.99 0.04 24.77
C SER A 126 -2.14 0.65 23.38
N LEU A 127 -1.27 0.31 22.43
CA LEU A 127 -1.46 0.73 21.03
C LEU A 127 -2.57 -0.08 20.33
N GLY A 128 -2.94 -1.25 20.87
CA GLY A 128 -4.06 -2.06 20.40
C GLY A 128 -5.43 -1.40 20.61
N ASP A 129 -5.51 -0.40 21.50
CA ASP A 129 -6.71 0.40 21.70
C ASP A 129 -6.92 1.42 20.59
N LEU A 130 -5.83 2.07 20.14
CA LEU A 130 -5.84 2.98 19.00
C LEU A 130 -5.92 2.25 17.66
N PHE A 131 -5.05 1.26 17.43
CA PHE A 131 -4.81 0.67 16.10
C PHE A 131 -5.03 -0.87 16.09
N PRO A 132 -6.25 -1.34 16.43
CA PRO A 132 -6.52 -2.77 16.62
C PRO A 132 -6.32 -3.62 15.36
N ASN A 133 -6.36 -3.02 14.16
CA ASN A 133 -6.28 -3.71 12.88
C ASN A 133 -5.01 -3.40 12.08
N LEU A 134 -4.03 -2.68 12.66
CA LEU A 134 -2.74 -2.44 12.02
C LEU A 134 -2.07 -3.79 11.75
N THR A 135 -1.86 -4.10 10.47
CA THR A 135 -1.49 -5.43 9.96
C THR A 135 -0.09 -5.42 9.34
N VAL A 136 0.28 -4.35 8.63
CA VAL A 136 1.58 -4.24 7.93
C VAL A 136 2.21 -2.87 8.12
N ILE A 137 3.52 -2.83 8.39
CA ILE A 137 4.37 -1.64 8.28
C ILE A 137 5.42 -1.91 7.20
N ARG A 138 5.37 -1.19 6.07
CA ARG A 138 6.18 -1.57 4.90
C ARG A 138 7.64 -1.10 4.95
N GLY A 139 7.99 -0.09 5.76
CA GLY A 139 9.39 0.35 5.91
C GLY A 139 10.04 0.90 4.63
N TRP A 140 9.26 1.52 3.73
CA TRP A 140 9.78 2.11 2.49
C TRP A 140 10.83 3.17 2.78
N LYS A 141 10.57 4.03 3.77
CA LYS A 141 11.56 4.81 4.52
C LYS A 141 11.58 4.37 5.98
N LEU A 142 12.69 4.64 6.66
CA LEU A 142 12.96 4.20 8.02
C LEU A 142 13.46 5.37 8.87
N PHE A 143 13.17 5.35 10.18
CA PHE A 143 13.73 6.29 11.14
C PHE A 143 14.98 5.68 11.77
N TYR A 144 16.18 6.11 11.33
CA TYR A 144 17.46 5.53 11.76
C TYR A 144 17.51 3.99 11.66
N ASN A 145 17.05 3.44 10.53
CA ASN A 145 16.89 2.00 10.24
C ASN A 145 15.73 1.27 10.98
N TYR A 146 14.94 1.98 11.79
CA TYR A 146 13.77 1.42 12.47
C TYR A 146 12.47 1.74 11.73
N ALA A 147 11.55 0.77 11.71
CA ALA A 147 10.19 0.89 11.15
C ALA A 147 9.12 1.09 12.24
N LEU A 148 9.41 0.68 13.47
CA LEU A 148 8.60 0.95 14.66
C LEU A 148 9.50 1.49 15.77
N VAL A 149 9.14 2.65 16.32
CA VAL A 149 9.86 3.31 17.41
C VAL A 149 8.87 3.65 18.53
N ILE A 150 9.14 3.15 19.73
CA ILE A 150 8.35 3.38 20.95
C ILE A 150 9.31 3.84 22.05
N PHE A 151 9.32 5.14 22.35
CA PHE A 151 10.34 5.74 23.21
C PHE A 151 9.76 6.65 24.30
N GLU A 152 10.16 6.43 25.56
CA GLU A 152 9.74 7.22 26.73
C GLU A 152 8.21 7.34 26.87
N MET A 153 7.48 6.22 26.72
CA MET A 153 6.02 6.15 26.93
C MET A 153 5.72 5.87 28.42
N THR A 154 5.12 6.84 29.11
CA THR A 154 5.04 6.84 30.58
C THR A 154 4.05 5.82 31.16
N ASN A 155 2.99 5.45 30.44
CA ASN A 155 1.90 4.61 30.97
C ASN A 155 1.58 3.38 30.09
N LEU A 156 2.43 3.10 29.09
CA LEU A 156 2.21 2.02 28.13
C LEU A 156 2.50 0.67 28.81
N LYS A 157 1.47 -0.16 28.97
CA LYS A 157 1.52 -1.47 29.63
C LYS A 157 1.82 -2.60 28.65
N ASP A 158 1.33 -2.49 27.42
CA ASP A 158 1.57 -3.45 26.34
C ASP A 158 1.60 -2.76 24.97
N ILE A 159 2.18 -3.42 23.97
CA ILE A 159 2.16 -2.91 22.59
C ILE A 159 0.77 -3.12 21.97
N GLY A 160 0.11 -4.25 22.25
CA GLY A 160 -1.28 -4.52 21.85
C GLY A 160 -1.57 -4.63 20.35
N LEU A 161 -0.56 -4.55 19.46
CA LEU A 161 -0.74 -4.63 18.00
C LEU A 161 -1.00 -6.06 17.51
N TYR A 162 -2.06 -6.71 18.02
CA TYR A 162 -2.34 -8.14 17.86
C TYR A 162 -2.71 -8.60 16.44
N ASN A 163 -2.90 -7.66 15.51
CA ASN A 163 -3.08 -7.94 14.09
C ASN A 163 -1.80 -7.72 13.26
N LEU A 164 -0.72 -7.18 13.83
CA LEU A 164 0.53 -6.95 13.12
C LEU A 164 1.14 -8.29 12.69
N ARG A 165 1.28 -8.49 11.37
CA ARG A 165 1.78 -9.73 10.76
C ARG A 165 3.14 -9.59 10.10
N ASN A 166 3.44 -8.39 9.58
CA ASN A 166 4.65 -8.18 8.80
C ASN A 166 5.18 -6.75 8.96
N ILE A 167 6.47 -6.62 9.27
CA ILE A 167 7.25 -5.41 9.04
C ILE A 167 8.22 -5.75 7.91
N THR A 168 7.96 -5.21 6.72
CA THR A 168 8.62 -5.69 5.49
C THR A 168 10.09 -5.26 5.40
N ARG A 169 10.45 -4.15 6.05
CA ARG A 169 11.81 -3.62 6.08
C ARG A 169 12.04 -2.80 7.34
N GLY A 170 13.25 -2.88 7.88
CA GLY A 170 13.66 -2.17 9.09
C GLY A 170 13.51 -2.99 10.36
N ALA A 171 14.17 -2.54 11.42
CA ALA A 171 14.11 -3.14 12.76
C ALA A 171 13.07 -2.43 13.65
N ILE A 172 12.94 -2.87 14.91
CA ILE A 172 12.17 -2.15 15.93
C ILE A 172 13.07 -1.53 17.01
N ARG A 173 12.65 -0.37 17.55
CA ARG A 173 13.28 0.30 18.70
C ARG A 173 12.24 0.51 19.79
N ILE A 174 12.38 -0.17 20.92
CA ILE A 174 11.46 -0.07 22.06
C ILE A 174 12.29 0.23 23.30
N GLU A 175 12.25 1.48 23.78
CA GLU A 175 13.22 1.97 24.74
C GLU A 175 12.61 2.89 25.82
N LYS A 176 13.06 2.73 27.07
CA LYS A 176 12.66 3.54 28.24
C LYS A 176 11.16 3.58 28.54
N ASN A 177 10.44 2.48 28.29
CA ASN A 177 9.02 2.37 28.64
C ASN A 177 8.88 1.59 29.97
N ALA A 178 8.84 2.33 31.08
CA ALA A 178 9.04 1.76 32.43
C ALA A 178 7.92 0.80 32.90
N ASP A 179 6.71 0.96 32.38
CA ASP A 179 5.54 0.11 32.70
C ASP A 179 5.30 -1.02 31.67
N LEU A 180 6.10 -1.08 30.60
CA LEU A 180 5.83 -1.92 29.42
C LEU A 180 6.20 -3.39 29.63
N CYS A 181 5.18 -4.23 29.65
CA CYS A 181 5.25 -5.70 29.69
C CYS A 181 4.81 -6.31 28.32
N TYR A 182 4.60 -7.63 28.26
CA TYR A 182 4.27 -8.38 27.03
C TYR A 182 5.30 -8.22 25.89
N LEU A 183 6.58 -8.05 26.25
CA LEU A 183 7.69 -7.94 25.29
C LEU A 183 8.35 -9.29 24.97
N SER A 184 8.55 -10.13 25.99
CA SER A 184 9.14 -11.48 25.84
C SER A 184 8.14 -12.50 25.28
N THR A 185 6.84 -12.21 25.36
CA THR A 185 5.75 -13.04 24.82
C THR A 185 5.55 -12.84 23.32
N VAL A 186 6.20 -11.87 22.68
CA VAL A 186 6.09 -11.62 21.22
C VAL A 186 7.30 -12.17 20.48
N ASP A 187 7.05 -13.08 19.54
CA ASP A 187 8.04 -13.60 18.61
C ASP A 187 8.20 -12.68 17.40
N TRP A 188 9.20 -11.80 17.47
CA TRP A 188 9.53 -10.87 16.39
C TRP A 188 10.04 -11.56 15.12
N SER A 189 10.55 -12.80 15.21
CA SER A 189 11.04 -13.54 14.03
C SER A 189 9.94 -13.96 13.06
N LEU A 190 8.70 -14.00 13.54
CA LEU A 190 7.51 -14.23 12.73
C LEU A 190 6.96 -12.94 12.09
N ILE A 191 7.47 -11.77 12.47
CA ILE A 191 6.96 -10.46 12.06
C ILE A 191 7.95 -9.76 11.12
N LEU A 192 9.26 -9.90 11.35
CA LEU A 192 10.30 -9.18 10.62
C LEU A 192 11.59 -10.00 10.48
N ASP A 193 12.27 -9.91 9.33
CA ASP A 193 13.51 -10.67 9.09
C ASP A 193 14.72 -10.10 9.87
N ALA A 194 14.77 -8.79 10.07
CA ALA A 194 15.92 -8.07 10.65
C ALA A 194 16.04 -8.13 12.20
N VAL A 195 15.67 -9.27 12.82
CA VAL A 195 15.51 -9.40 14.29
C VAL A 195 16.78 -9.06 15.06
N SER A 196 17.94 -9.41 14.52
CA SER A 196 19.26 -9.13 15.13
C SER A 196 19.56 -7.64 15.29
N ASN A 197 18.86 -6.77 14.56
CA ASN A 197 19.02 -5.32 14.61
C ASN A 197 17.99 -4.63 15.52
N ASN A 198 17.14 -5.40 16.21
CA ASN A 198 16.14 -4.84 17.14
C ASN A 198 16.82 -4.28 18.40
N TYR A 199 16.39 -3.08 18.82
CA TYR A 199 16.90 -2.41 20.01
C TYR A 199 15.81 -2.32 21.08
N ILE A 200 15.84 -3.22 22.06
CA ILE A 200 14.85 -3.31 23.14
C ILE A 200 15.56 -3.18 24.50
N VAL A 201 15.59 -1.98 25.07
CA VAL A 201 16.43 -1.66 26.26
C VAL A 201 15.72 -0.69 27.22
N GLY A 202 15.86 -0.89 28.53
CA GLY A 202 15.35 0.04 29.55
C GLY A 202 13.83 0.07 29.70
N ASN A 203 13.14 -0.96 29.22
CA ASN A 203 11.72 -1.20 29.53
C ASN A 203 11.60 -1.99 30.85
N LYS A 204 10.37 -2.27 31.30
CA LYS A 204 10.15 -3.07 32.51
C LYS A 204 10.83 -4.45 32.40
N PRO A 205 11.57 -4.92 33.42
CA PRO A 205 12.26 -6.21 33.34
C PRO A 205 11.24 -7.35 33.36
N PRO A 206 11.38 -8.39 32.50
CA PRO A 206 10.39 -9.48 32.40
C PRO A 206 10.10 -10.22 33.72
N LYS A 207 11.01 -10.20 34.70
CA LYS A 207 10.81 -10.81 36.02
C LYS A 207 9.80 -10.07 36.90
N GLU A 208 9.55 -8.78 36.62
CA GLU A 208 8.55 -7.95 37.30
C GLU A 208 7.23 -7.87 36.51
N CYS A 209 7.20 -8.45 35.31
CA CYS A 209 6.01 -8.62 34.50
C CYS A 209 5.38 -9.99 34.80
N GLY A 210 4.15 -10.00 35.31
CA GLY A 210 3.34 -11.21 35.46
C GLY A 210 2.70 -11.64 34.14
N ASP A 211 3.50 -11.77 33.07
CA ASP A 211 3.00 -11.98 31.71
C ASP A 211 2.35 -13.37 31.57
N LEU A 212 1.01 -13.37 31.43
CA LEU A 212 0.21 -14.58 31.25
C LEU A 212 -0.60 -14.46 29.96
N CYS A 213 -0.44 -15.43 29.07
CA CYS A 213 -1.17 -15.48 27.81
C CYS A 213 -2.58 -16.09 27.98
N PRO A 214 -3.53 -15.75 27.09
CA PRO A 214 -4.89 -16.32 27.08
C PRO A 214 -4.94 -17.85 27.22
N GLY A 215 -5.76 -18.32 28.16
CA GLY A 215 -5.96 -19.76 28.41
C GLY A 215 -4.77 -20.47 29.07
N THR A 216 -3.72 -19.78 29.51
CA THR A 216 -2.58 -20.43 30.21
C THR A 216 -2.99 -21.10 31.53
N MET A 217 -4.06 -20.61 32.16
CA MET A 217 -4.64 -21.15 33.40
C MET A 217 -5.85 -22.08 33.15
N GLU A 218 -6.19 -22.35 31.89
CA GLU A 218 -7.33 -23.17 31.48
C GLU A 218 -6.85 -24.51 30.92
N GLU A 219 -7.70 -25.54 30.93
CA GLU A 219 -7.36 -26.88 30.42
C GLU A 219 -6.94 -26.89 28.93
N LYS A 220 -7.36 -25.86 28.18
CA LYS A 220 -7.07 -25.71 26.75
C LYS A 220 -6.41 -24.35 26.47
N PRO A 221 -5.06 -24.27 26.41
CA PRO A 221 -4.38 -23.04 26.06
C PRO A 221 -4.76 -22.58 24.65
N LEU A 222 -5.04 -21.28 24.50
CA LEU A 222 -5.54 -20.69 23.26
C LEU A 222 -4.43 -20.22 22.32
N CYS A 223 -3.23 -19.96 22.86
CA CYS A 223 -2.12 -19.40 22.12
C CYS A 223 -1.14 -20.46 21.63
N GLU A 224 -0.54 -20.22 20.47
CA GLU A 224 0.55 -21.04 19.95
C GLU A 224 1.85 -20.79 20.74
N LYS A 225 2.77 -21.76 20.68
CA LYS A 225 4.10 -21.69 21.31
C LYS A 225 5.19 -21.65 20.24
N THR A 226 6.24 -20.89 20.50
CA THR A 226 7.45 -20.88 19.65
C THR A 226 8.71 -20.85 20.53
N THR A 227 9.89 -21.06 19.95
CA THR A 227 11.17 -21.00 20.67
C THR A 227 11.88 -19.68 20.38
N ILE A 228 12.11 -18.87 21.41
CA ILE A 228 12.95 -17.65 21.34
C ILE A 228 14.10 -17.85 22.32
N ASN A 229 15.36 -17.68 21.88
CA ASN A 229 16.55 -17.83 22.74
C ASN A 229 16.57 -19.13 23.58
N ASN A 230 16.15 -20.24 22.97
CA ASN A 230 15.96 -21.57 23.59
C ASN A 230 14.80 -21.69 24.61
N GLU A 231 13.99 -20.64 24.80
CA GLU A 231 12.78 -20.68 25.64
C GLU A 231 11.53 -20.99 24.80
N TYR A 232 10.91 -22.14 25.04
CA TYR A 232 9.68 -22.58 24.39
C TYR A 232 8.44 -22.19 25.20
N ASN A 233 7.81 -21.07 24.84
CA ASN A 233 6.73 -20.44 25.61
C ASN A 233 5.56 -19.99 24.73
N TYR A 234 4.40 -19.73 25.35
CA TYR A 234 3.21 -19.18 24.67
C TYR A 234 3.48 -17.79 24.11
N ARG A 235 2.85 -17.48 22.97
CA ARG A 235 3.01 -16.19 22.31
C ARG A 235 1.73 -15.35 22.34
N CYS A 236 1.83 -14.16 22.91
CA CYS A 236 0.72 -13.22 23.08
C CYS A 236 1.19 -11.77 23.06
N TRP A 237 0.30 -10.89 22.60
CA TRP A 237 0.48 -9.44 22.61
C TRP A 237 -0.06 -8.78 23.88
N THR A 238 -1.06 -9.40 24.50
CA THR A 238 -1.71 -8.96 25.76
C THR A 238 -2.26 -10.17 26.51
N THR A 239 -2.72 -9.97 27.76
CA THR A 239 -3.52 -10.91 28.55
C THR A 239 -4.65 -11.60 27.78
N ASN A 240 -5.22 -10.91 26.79
CA ASN A 240 -6.47 -11.26 26.11
C ASN A 240 -6.30 -11.54 24.61
N ARG A 241 -5.07 -11.46 24.07
CA ARG A 241 -4.81 -11.57 22.63
C ARG A 241 -3.52 -12.35 22.33
N CYS A 242 -3.66 -13.56 21.81
CA CYS A 242 -2.53 -14.36 21.31
C CYS A 242 -1.83 -13.69 20.12
N GLN A 243 -0.55 -13.99 19.95
CA GLN A 243 0.15 -13.68 18.70
C GLN A 243 -0.35 -14.62 17.62
N LYS A 244 -0.85 -14.04 16.55
CA LYS A 244 -1.30 -14.82 15.39
C LYS A 244 -0.07 -15.15 14.54
N THR A 245 0.28 -16.43 14.45
CA THR A 245 1.36 -16.88 13.56
C THR A 245 0.99 -16.65 12.10
N PRO A 246 1.96 -16.27 11.23
CA PRO A 246 1.75 -16.33 9.79
C PRO A 246 1.48 -17.78 9.39
N ARG A 247 0.39 -18.04 8.67
CA ARG A 247 0.20 -19.33 8.01
C ARG A 247 1.16 -19.40 6.82
N LEU A 248 2.38 -19.84 7.09
CA LEU A 248 3.31 -20.25 6.03
C LEU A 248 2.75 -21.51 5.34
N PRO A 249 2.73 -21.56 4.00
CA PRO A 249 3.04 -22.82 3.34
C PRO A 249 4.50 -23.17 3.67
N LEU A 250 4.74 -24.43 4.07
CA LEU A 250 6.05 -24.93 4.52
C LEU A 250 7.12 -24.84 3.41
N VAL A 251 7.85 -23.72 3.33
CA VAL A 251 9.12 -23.65 2.59
C VAL A 251 10.16 -22.82 3.35
N ARG A 252 10.91 -23.50 4.24
CA ARG A 252 12.29 -23.15 4.62
C ARG A 252 13.04 -24.41 5.07
N LEU A 253 13.09 -25.42 4.21
CA LEU A 253 14.12 -26.44 4.30
C LEU A 253 15.42 -25.83 3.78
N THR A 254 16.32 -25.48 4.69
CA THR A 254 17.71 -25.16 4.32
C THR A 254 18.36 -26.41 3.75
N ALA A 255 18.66 -26.39 2.46
CA ALA A 255 19.34 -27.51 1.80
C ALA A 255 20.79 -27.61 2.27
N SER A 256 21.02 -28.43 3.30
CA SER A 256 22.36 -28.85 3.72
C SER A 256 22.37 -30.36 3.98
N HIS A 257 22.99 -31.09 3.05
CA HIS A 257 23.30 -32.52 3.09
C HIS A 257 22.14 -33.52 3.03
N GLY A 258 21.94 -34.09 1.83
CA GLY A 258 21.80 -35.54 1.68
C GLY A 258 20.50 -36.20 2.14
N ALA A 259 19.40 -35.92 1.44
CA ALA A 259 18.23 -36.80 1.44
C ALA A 259 17.73 -37.01 -0.01
N SER A 260 17.93 -38.21 -0.54
CA SER A 260 17.34 -38.62 -1.81
C SER A 260 15.85 -38.88 -1.63
N PHE A 261 15.00 -38.13 -2.34
CA PHE A 261 13.57 -38.43 -2.46
C PHE A 261 13.13 -38.29 -3.91
N GLY A 262 12.21 -39.17 -4.34
CA GLY A 262 11.96 -39.49 -5.75
C GLY A 262 11.35 -38.37 -6.58
N GLU A 263 11.43 -38.55 -7.90
CA GLU A 263 10.90 -37.66 -8.92
C GLU A 263 9.36 -37.76 -9.01
N ASP A 264 8.57 -36.79 -8.50
CA ASP A 264 7.16 -36.64 -8.96
C ASP A 264 6.41 -35.30 -8.65
N TRP A 265 7.03 -34.10 -8.66
CA TRP A 265 6.30 -32.84 -8.38
C TRP A 265 6.67 -31.59 -9.23
N MET A 266 7.12 -31.76 -10.48
CA MET A 266 7.64 -30.64 -11.28
C MET A 266 6.58 -29.75 -11.99
N LEU A 267 5.33 -29.65 -11.51
CA LEU A 267 4.29 -28.81 -12.13
C LEU A 267 3.27 -28.23 -11.12
N ALA A 268 3.61 -27.10 -10.45
CA ALA A 268 2.62 -26.30 -9.70
C ALA A 268 3.02 -24.84 -9.34
N TRP A 269 3.98 -24.19 -10.02
CA TRP A 269 4.35 -22.79 -9.70
C TRP A 269 4.67 -21.93 -10.94
N PHE A 270 3.64 -21.55 -11.69
CA PHE A 270 3.62 -20.29 -12.45
C PHE A 270 2.17 -19.81 -12.60
N GLU A 271 1.67 -19.08 -11.60
CA GLU A 271 0.56 -18.14 -11.81
C GLU A 271 0.67 -16.98 -10.80
N PRO A 272 0.90 -15.73 -11.26
CA PRO A 272 0.99 -14.57 -10.38
C PRO A 272 -0.39 -14.02 -10.04
N CYS A 273 -0.63 -13.68 -8.77
CA CYS A 273 -1.90 -13.08 -8.37
C CYS A 273 -2.08 -11.66 -8.94
N SER A 274 -3.15 -11.44 -9.70
CA SER A 274 -3.85 -10.16 -9.72
C SER A 274 -5.35 -10.33 -10.01
N PRO A 275 -6.20 -9.36 -9.63
CA PRO A 275 -7.61 -9.62 -9.41
C PRO A 275 -8.50 -9.20 -10.58
N GLU A 276 -9.39 -10.08 -11.01
CA GLU A 276 -10.53 -9.71 -11.85
C GLU A 276 -11.82 -9.71 -11.03
N ARG A 277 -12.54 -8.59 -11.07
CA ARG A 277 -13.99 -8.57 -10.84
C ARG A 277 -14.66 -8.75 -12.19
N PRO A 278 -15.77 -9.51 -12.29
CA PRO A 278 -16.43 -9.75 -13.55
C PRO A 278 -17.20 -8.50 -14.01
N MET A 279 -17.08 -8.18 -15.31
CA MET A 279 -18.09 -7.40 -16.03
C MET A 279 -18.13 -7.84 -17.48
N ASP A 280 -19.18 -8.60 -17.80
CA ASP A 280 -19.83 -8.83 -19.09
C ASP A 280 -19.00 -8.77 -20.39
N VAL A 281 -18.83 -9.95 -20.99
CA VAL A 281 -18.30 -10.13 -22.35
C VAL A 281 -19.38 -9.77 -23.38
N LEU A 282 -19.04 -8.85 -24.29
CA LEU A 282 -19.51 -8.94 -25.68
C LEU A 282 -18.31 -9.23 -26.59
N GLU A 283 -18.55 -10.09 -27.55
CA GLU A 283 -17.57 -10.95 -28.21
C GLU A 283 -17.02 -10.30 -29.49
N HIS A 284 -15.71 -10.43 -29.78
CA HIS A 284 -15.15 -10.85 -31.08
C HIS A 284 -13.61 -10.60 -31.25
N SER A 285 -12.87 -11.71 -31.12
CA SER A 285 -11.90 -12.28 -32.09
C SER A 285 -10.56 -11.61 -32.54
N VAL A 286 -9.55 -12.50 -32.63
CA VAL A 286 -8.29 -12.49 -33.41
C VAL A 286 -7.01 -11.94 -32.70
N PRO A 287 -5.84 -12.67 -32.73
CA PRO A 287 -4.74 -12.46 -31.77
C PRO A 287 -3.47 -11.79 -32.35
N PHE A 288 -2.55 -11.38 -31.47
CA PHE A 288 -1.16 -11.05 -31.81
C PHE A 288 -0.17 -11.53 -30.73
N GLN A 289 1.00 -12.04 -31.15
CA GLN A 289 2.08 -12.53 -30.28
C GLN A 289 2.99 -11.38 -29.78
N PRO A 290 3.60 -11.49 -28.59
CA PRO A 290 4.75 -10.66 -28.20
C PRO A 290 6.09 -11.40 -28.43
N GLU A 291 7.07 -10.68 -28.97
CA GLU A 291 8.46 -11.14 -29.09
C GLU A 291 9.20 -11.06 -27.74
N CYS A 292 10.06 -12.03 -27.45
CA CYS A 292 10.89 -12.02 -26.24
C CYS A 292 12.12 -11.12 -26.40
N CYS A 293 12.24 -10.08 -25.56
CA CYS A 293 13.53 -9.40 -25.36
C CYS A 293 14.48 -10.29 -24.55
N SER A 294 15.71 -10.45 -25.06
CA SER A 294 16.77 -11.24 -24.45
C SER A 294 17.53 -10.44 -23.37
N SER A 295 17.96 -11.09 -22.29
CA SER A 295 18.95 -10.56 -21.35
C SER A 295 20.25 -11.35 -21.45
N HIS A 296 21.38 -10.64 -21.43
CA HIS A 296 22.71 -11.19 -21.63
C HIS A 296 23.65 -10.67 -20.54
N PHE A 297 24.54 -11.56 -20.06
CA PHE A 297 25.53 -11.41 -18.97
C PHE A 297 24.98 -11.52 -17.54
#